data_AF-A0A840UTB5-F1
#
_entry.id   AF-A0A840UTB5-F1
#
_cell.length_a   1.000
_cell.length_b   1.000
_cell.length_c   1.000
_cell.angle_alpha   90.00
_cell.angle_beta   90.00
_cell.angle_gamma   90.00
#
_symmetry.space_group_name_H-M   'P 1'
#
loop_
_entity.id
_entity.type
_entity.pdbx_description
1 polymer ?
#
loop_
_entity_poly.entity_id
_entity_poly.type
_entity_poly.pdbx_seq_one_letter_code
_entity_poly.pdbx_strand_id
1 'polypeptide(L)'
;MKNQNHSNSYSAYESAVYRAQKISDYDGNPLIEALPPILETEEEVIDAFYHFPIISEEEKRLSPRIKSHILWRVKSFLQPLPAHIRLESIISTLIRHSYQSRNPLDAQYKHKMQILNQMKNLKECTTEELETNYQVGNTTAECVMINGVSGAGKTTAINRTLHLYPQVIKHFSYKGQPLTRTQIVWLKIDCPYDGNFATLCRSIFAEIDRLTNERWLEKYGYLTRSTSTMLMHMTTLLINYNVGVLVIDEIQHLSKLKKEAADMLDFLVTLTNMFSVPLIFIGTSKSRSLFQHNFRLARRVQSGGYIEMGPLKQNSAEWDTLLESLWEFNVLDEDTELTQTIKDFFYDQCQGVISLAVMLFMCAQSRALLHNVNKMTPAIIKEATEHDLKFTQPMITALRSGDPLKIAEFDDISINEEIIWRNLQHDIEMEDRVNEAIANKRQEMKNKRQASHDALYFSICSSNIFPNFTQDVLRNIIDTVVSTTDSNIPEDELKMLVMQRIFAETKNQQQQKKKQQAIPNKTFSLLKIYDEAIRKKEHPYELFKKKGLIKNPFEEFTKVE
;
A
#
# COMPACT_ATOMS: atom_id res chain seq x y z
N MET A 1 -27.74 -32.84 0.25
CA MET A 1 -27.52 -31.63 -0.56
C MET A 1 -26.68 -30.66 0.26
N LYS A 2 -25.36 -30.69 0.08
CA LYS A 2 -24.41 -29.80 0.77
C LYS A 2 -24.10 -28.63 -0.16
N ASN A 3 -24.53 -27.42 0.22
CA ASN A 3 -24.04 -26.18 -0.35
C ASN A 3 -22.65 -25.91 0.21
N GLN A 4 -21.61 -26.13 -0.60
CA GLN A 4 -20.29 -25.54 -0.37
C GLN A 4 -20.23 -24.24 -1.16
N ASN A 5 -20.35 -23.13 -0.44
CA ASN A 5 -19.96 -21.82 -0.94
C ASN A 5 -18.43 -21.81 -1.07
N HIS A 6 -17.92 -22.10 -2.26
CA HIS A 6 -16.58 -21.69 -2.67
C HIS A 6 -16.64 -20.21 -3.07
N SER A 7 -16.39 -19.32 -2.11
CA SER A 7 -16.02 -17.95 -2.41
C SER A 7 -14.59 -17.95 -2.98
N ASN A 8 -14.44 -18.19 -4.28
CA ASN A 8 -13.19 -17.92 -4.99
C ASN A 8 -12.99 -16.40 -5.02
N SER A 9 -11.89 -15.92 -4.44
CA SER A 9 -11.41 -14.55 -4.60
C SER A 9 -11.00 -14.35 -6.07
N TYR A 10 -11.88 -13.74 -6.87
CA TYR A 10 -11.59 -13.44 -8.27
C TYR A 10 -10.43 -12.41 -8.35
N SER A 11 -9.42 -12.65 -9.20
CA SER A 11 -8.54 -11.56 -9.61
C SER A 11 -9.38 -10.61 -10.48
N ALA A 12 -9.43 -9.34 -10.10
CA ALA A 12 -10.07 -8.31 -10.91
C ALA A 12 -9.23 -8.14 -12.18
N TYR A 13 -9.81 -8.44 -13.34
CA TYR A 13 -9.23 -8.07 -14.64
C TYR A 13 -9.90 -6.80 -15.13
N GLU A 14 -9.16 -5.97 -15.85
CA GLU A 14 -9.68 -4.79 -16.52
C GLU A 14 -9.87 -5.07 -18.01
N SER A 15 -10.90 -4.47 -18.61
CA SER A 15 -11.09 -4.54 -20.07
C SER A 15 -10.23 -3.49 -20.74
N ALA A 16 -9.59 -3.84 -21.87
CA ALA A 16 -8.69 -2.93 -22.56
C ALA A 16 -9.41 -1.66 -23.02
N VAL A 17 -8.86 -0.50 -22.64
CA VAL A 17 -9.26 0.83 -23.12
C VAL A 17 -8.09 1.42 -23.87
N TYR A 18 -8.20 1.52 -25.19
CA TYR A 18 -7.11 1.99 -26.06
C TYR A 18 -7.09 3.50 -26.12
N ARG A 19 -5.96 4.09 -25.70
CA ARG A 19 -5.74 5.54 -25.65
C ARG A 19 -4.73 5.95 -26.72
N ALA A 20 -4.96 7.13 -27.31
CA ALA A 20 -4.00 7.73 -28.24
C ALA A 20 -2.66 8.00 -27.52
N GLN A 21 -1.55 7.72 -28.20
CA GLN A 21 -0.20 7.88 -27.65
C GLN A 21 0.42 9.17 -28.17
N LYS A 22 1.17 9.88 -27.31
CA LYS A 22 1.96 11.06 -27.70
C LYS A 22 3.24 10.68 -28.46
N ILE A 23 3.77 9.48 -28.18
CA ILE A 23 4.98 8.95 -28.80
C ILE A 23 4.60 8.13 -30.02
N SER A 24 5.15 8.47 -31.18
CA SER A 24 4.87 7.81 -32.46
C SER A 24 5.11 6.31 -32.43
N ASP A 25 6.18 5.89 -31.77
CA ASP A 25 6.62 4.49 -31.73
C ASP A 25 5.74 3.60 -30.85
N TYR A 26 4.80 4.20 -30.11
CA TYR A 26 3.83 3.50 -29.28
C TYR A 26 2.47 3.36 -29.96
N ASP A 27 2.22 4.12 -31.03
CA ASP A 27 0.97 4.07 -31.78
C ASP A 27 0.84 2.75 -32.55
N GLY A 28 -0.39 2.24 -32.68
CA GLY A 28 -0.65 0.99 -33.37
C GLY A 28 -0.30 -0.27 -32.55
N ASN A 29 0.03 -0.13 -31.28
CA ASN A 29 0.32 -1.24 -30.38
C ASN A 29 -0.77 -1.41 -29.32
N PRO A 30 -1.66 -2.42 -29.43
CA PRO A 30 -2.76 -2.60 -28.49
C PRO A 30 -2.30 -2.84 -27.04
N LEU A 31 -1.11 -3.40 -26.84
CA LEU A 31 -0.57 -3.67 -25.49
C LEU A 31 -0.09 -2.39 -24.80
N ILE A 32 0.35 -1.38 -25.56
CA ILE A 32 0.81 -0.09 -25.02
C ILE A 32 -0.37 0.86 -24.86
N GLU A 33 -1.25 0.93 -25.86
CA GLU A 33 -2.42 1.80 -25.86
C GLU A 33 -3.41 1.48 -24.73
N ALA A 34 -3.42 0.23 -24.26
CA ALA A 34 -4.29 -0.20 -23.15
C ALA A 34 -3.77 0.18 -21.76
N LEU A 35 -2.49 0.59 -21.64
CA LEU A 35 -1.90 0.97 -20.35
C LEU A 35 -2.44 2.34 -19.87
N PRO A 36 -2.32 2.63 -18.56
CA PRO A 36 -2.53 3.98 -18.03
C PRO A 36 -1.67 5.03 -18.78
N PRO A 37 -2.02 6.33 -18.72
CA PRO A 37 -1.17 7.37 -19.28
C PRO A 37 0.22 7.39 -18.62
N ILE A 38 1.20 7.96 -19.32
CA ILE A 38 2.53 8.22 -18.76
C ILE A 38 2.39 9.38 -17.77
N LEU A 39 2.99 9.25 -16.59
CA LEU A 39 3.13 10.37 -15.65
C LEU A 39 4.25 11.27 -16.17
N GLU A 40 3.94 12.52 -16.46
CA GLU A 40 4.82 13.46 -17.18
C GLU A 40 5.64 14.33 -16.22
N THR A 41 5.21 14.48 -14.97
CA THR A 41 5.86 15.33 -13.97
C THR A 41 6.19 14.56 -12.69
N GLU A 42 7.21 15.01 -11.98
CA GLU A 42 7.57 14.48 -10.65
C GLU A 42 6.38 14.62 -9.66
N GLU A 43 5.58 15.68 -9.79
CA GLU A 43 4.37 15.94 -8.99
C GLU A 43 3.28 14.88 -9.22
N GLU A 44 3.02 14.48 -10.46
CA GLU A 44 2.05 13.43 -10.78
C GLU A 44 2.47 12.08 -10.17
N VAL A 45 3.77 11.79 -10.18
CA VAL A 45 4.33 10.59 -9.53
C VAL A 45 4.18 10.69 -8.02
N ILE A 46 4.51 11.84 -7.41
CA ILE A 46 4.35 12.06 -5.98
C ILE A 46 2.89 11.85 -5.59
N ASP A 47 1.94 12.42 -6.33
CA ASP A 47 0.49 12.29 -6.10
C ASP A 47 0.01 10.85 -6.16
N ALA A 48 0.49 10.09 -7.14
CA ALA A 48 0.15 8.69 -7.30
C ALA A 48 0.70 7.82 -6.16
N PHE A 49 1.88 8.16 -5.63
CA PHE A 49 2.47 7.48 -4.48
C PHE A 49 1.93 7.98 -3.14
N TYR A 50 1.33 9.17 -3.11
CA TYR A 50 0.87 9.84 -1.89
C TYR A 50 -0.24 9.02 -1.21
N HIS A 51 0.10 8.37 -0.10
CA HIS A 51 -0.86 7.70 0.76
C HIS A 51 -0.43 7.82 2.21
N PHE A 52 -0.84 8.91 2.85
CA PHE A 52 -0.67 9.10 4.28
C PHE A 52 -1.96 8.70 4.99
N PRO A 53 -1.92 7.70 5.89
CA PRO A 53 -3.02 7.53 6.82
C PRO A 53 -3.22 8.85 7.61
N ILE A 54 -4.41 9.09 8.15
CA ILE A 54 -4.66 10.29 8.94
C ILE A 54 -5.11 9.83 10.32
N ILE A 55 -4.70 10.58 11.33
CA ILE A 55 -5.24 10.49 12.69
C ILE A 55 -6.10 11.73 12.88
N SER A 56 -7.40 11.53 13.01
CA SER A 56 -8.33 12.62 13.33
C SER A 56 -8.16 13.09 14.78
N GLU A 57 -8.55 14.33 15.06
CA GLU A 57 -8.56 14.85 16.44
C GLU A 57 -9.51 14.07 17.36
N GLU A 58 -10.56 13.44 16.80
CA GLU A 58 -11.42 12.52 17.55
C GLU A 58 -10.68 11.25 17.95
N GLU A 59 -9.88 10.70 17.05
CA GLU A 59 -9.07 9.51 17.29
C GLU A 59 -8.00 9.75 18.34
N LYS A 60 -7.42 10.96 18.38
CA LYS A 60 -6.55 11.39 19.47
C LYS A 60 -7.27 11.49 20.81
N ARG A 61 -8.60 11.59 20.88
CA ARG A 61 -9.34 11.62 22.16
C ARG A 61 -9.80 10.23 22.64
N LEU A 62 -9.54 9.18 21.86
CA LEU A 62 -9.94 7.82 22.21
C LEU A 62 -9.10 7.27 23.36
N SER A 63 -9.60 6.23 24.04
CA SER A 63 -8.85 5.59 25.12
C SER A 63 -7.48 5.06 24.64
N PRO A 64 -6.44 5.02 25.50
CA PRO A 64 -5.11 4.54 25.13
C PRO A 64 -5.10 3.17 24.43
N ARG A 65 -5.96 2.25 24.88
CA ARG A 65 -6.10 0.92 24.25
C ARG A 65 -6.56 0.99 22.79
N ILE A 66 -7.49 1.89 22.47
CA ILE A 66 -7.98 2.06 21.10
C ILE A 66 -6.92 2.78 20.25
N LYS A 67 -6.23 3.79 20.81
CA LYS A 67 -5.10 4.46 20.15
C LYS A 67 -4.01 3.45 19.73
N SER A 68 -3.73 2.43 20.54
CA SER A 68 -2.79 1.36 20.17
C SER A 68 -3.22 0.56 18.93
N HIS A 69 -4.52 0.42 18.65
CA HIS A 69 -4.98 -0.19 17.39
C HIS A 69 -4.81 0.78 16.20
N ILE A 70 -4.97 2.07 16.41
CA ILE A 70 -4.82 3.10 15.37
C ILE A 70 -3.35 3.24 14.95
N LEU A 71 -2.41 3.07 15.87
CA LEU A 71 -0.96 3.04 15.58
C LEU A 71 -0.58 2.04 14.49
N TRP A 72 -1.35 0.96 14.29
CA TRP A 72 -1.08 0.01 13.20
C TRP A 72 -1.25 0.60 11.80
N ARG A 73 -2.00 1.71 11.64
CA ARG A 73 -2.12 2.42 10.37
C ARG A 73 -0.78 2.96 9.89
N VAL A 74 0.14 3.27 10.80
CA VAL A 74 1.50 3.72 10.47
C VAL A 74 2.26 2.66 9.66
N LYS A 75 1.89 1.37 9.70
CA LYS A 75 2.48 0.37 8.80
C LYS A 75 2.17 0.59 7.31
N SER A 76 1.13 1.33 7.00
CA SER A 76 0.79 1.73 5.63
C SER A 76 1.44 3.06 5.22
N PHE A 77 2.25 3.65 6.11
CA PHE A 77 3.00 4.87 5.85
C PHE A 77 3.98 4.66 4.68
N LEU A 78 3.87 5.52 3.68
CA LEU A 78 4.81 5.58 2.58
C LEU A 78 5.07 7.04 2.24
N GLN A 79 6.31 7.48 2.46
CA GLN A 79 6.79 8.78 2.02
C GLN A 79 7.41 8.61 0.62
N PRO A 80 6.91 9.31 -0.42
CA PRO A 80 7.61 9.42 -1.69
C PRO A 80 9.03 9.97 -1.47
N LEU A 81 10.00 9.36 -2.13
CA LEU A 81 11.43 9.70 -2.07
C LEU A 81 11.97 9.73 -3.52
N PRO A 82 13.09 10.41 -3.79
CA PRO A 82 13.68 10.46 -5.13
C PRO A 82 13.89 9.07 -5.77
N ALA A 83 14.29 8.08 -4.97
CA ALA A 83 14.44 6.70 -5.42
C ALA A 83 13.12 6.07 -5.94
N HIS A 84 11.96 6.50 -5.43
CA HIS A 84 10.65 6.03 -5.89
C HIS A 84 10.27 6.62 -7.25
N ILE A 85 10.62 7.90 -7.50
CA ILE A 85 10.35 8.58 -8.76
C ILE A 85 11.21 7.98 -9.87
N ARG A 86 12.49 7.76 -9.59
CA ARG A 86 13.38 7.04 -10.50
C ARG A 86 12.89 5.62 -10.80
N LEU A 87 12.38 4.92 -9.79
CA LEU A 87 11.82 3.59 -9.95
C LEU A 87 10.58 3.58 -10.86
N GLU A 88 9.66 4.53 -10.67
CA GLU A 88 8.48 4.70 -11.53
C GLU A 88 8.90 4.93 -12.98
N SER A 89 9.81 5.88 -13.23
CA SER A 89 10.29 6.23 -14.57
C SER A 89 10.91 5.01 -15.28
N ILE A 90 11.71 4.23 -14.56
CA ILE A 90 12.30 2.99 -15.06
C ILE A 90 11.21 1.97 -15.39
N ILE A 91 10.28 1.69 -14.49
CA ILE A 91 9.23 0.68 -14.72
C ILE A 91 8.30 1.07 -15.87
N SER A 92 7.90 2.34 -15.94
CA SER A 92 7.07 2.89 -17.01
C SER A 92 7.74 2.68 -18.37
N THR A 93 9.03 3.01 -18.47
CA THR A 93 9.82 2.83 -19.69
C THR A 93 9.99 1.35 -20.04
N LEU A 94 10.37 0.52 -19.07
CA LEU A 94 10.59 -0.92 -19.27
C LEU A 94 9.36 -1.63 -19.84
N ILE A 95 8.19 -1.42 -19.23
CA ILE A 95 6.96 -2.08 -19.65
C ILE A 95 6.63 -1.67 -21.08
N ARG A 96 6.69 -0.38 -21.43
CA ARG A 96 6.34 0.11 -22.78
C ARG A 96 7.35 -0.32 -23.83
N HIS A 97 8.64 -0.15 -23.56
CA HIS A 97 9.72 -0.56 -24.45
C HIS A 97 9.65 -2.07 -24.74
N SER A 98 9.36 -2.87 -23.72
CA SER A 98 9.18 -4.31 -23.91
C SER A 98 8.02 -4.67 -24.83
N TYR A 99 6.95 -3.90 -24.85
CA TYR A 99 5.80 -4.17 -25.72
C TYR A 99 6.03 -3.72 -27.15
N GLN A 100 6.94 -2.78 -27.41
CA GLN A 100 7.25 -2.33 -28.78
C GLN A 100 7.74 -3.50 -29.64
N SER A 101 8.66 -4.32 -29.13
CA SER A 101 9.16 -5.51 -29.83
C SER A 101 8.23 -6.72 -29.74
N ARG A 102 7.08 -6.57 -29.05
CA ARG A 102 6.10 -7.63 -28.79
C ARG A 102 4.69 -7.27 -29.26
N ASN A 103 4.58 -6.41 -30.28
CA ASN A 103 3.28 -6.04 -30.83
C ASN A 103 2.57 -7.30 -31.40
N PRO A 104 1.38 -7.70 -30.90
CA PRO A 104 0.66 -8.88 -31.38
C PRO A 104 0.25 -8.81 -32.86
N LEU A 105 0.24 -7.61 -33.44
CA LEU A 105 -0.09 -7.38 -34.85
C LEU A 105 1.13 -7.55 -35.76
N ASP A 106 2.35 -7.44 -35.23
CA ASP A 106 3.59 -7.54 -35.99
C ASP A 106 3.91 -8.99 -36.40
N ALA A 107 4.31 -9.15 -37.67
CA ALA A 107 4.70 -10.43 -38.25
C ALA A 107 6.00 -10.97 -37.64
N GLN A 108 6.97 -10.10 -37.30
CA GLN A 108 8.23 -10.55 -36.70
C GLN A 108 8.00 -11.16 -35.32
N TYR A 109 7.14 -10.53 -34.51
CA TYR A 109 6.76 -11.06 -33.21
C TYR A 109 6.07 -12.43 -33.31
N LYS A 110 5.15 -12.60 -34.26
CA LYS A 110 4.51 -13.91 -34.53
C LYS A 110 5.52 -14.98 -34.92
N HIS A 111 6.54 -14.63 -35.70
CA HIS A 111 7.62 -15.54 -36.08
C HIS A 111 8.44 -15.99 -34.86
N LYS A 112 8.80 -15.07 -33.95
CA LYS A 112 9.48 -15.41 -32.68
C LYS A 112 8.65 -16.38 -31.83
N MET A 113 7.33 -16.16 -31.74
CA MET A 113 6.43 -17.09 -31.03
C MET A 113 6.41 -18.49 -31.66
N GLN A 114 6.43 -18.58 -32.99
CA GLN A 114 6.43 -19.88 -33.69
C GLN A 114 7.69 -20.68 -33.37
N ILE A 115 8.87 -20.05 -33.42
CA ILE A 115 10.13 -20.71 -33.12
C ILE A 115 10.16 -21.21 -31.66
N LEU A 116 9.72 -20.39 -30.69
CA LEU A 116 9.66 -20.84 -29.29
C LEU A 116 8.75 -22.07 -29.12
N ASN A 117 7.61 -22.09 -29.80
CA ASN A 117 6.70 -23.24 -29.74
C ASN A 117 7.32 -24.52 -30.33
N GLN A 118 8.21 -24.40 -31.32
CA GLN A 118 8.97 -25.54 -31.85
C GLN A 118 10.01 -26.02 -30.82
N MET A 119 10.76 -25.09 -30.21
CA MET A 119 11.81 -25.41 -29.24
C MET A 119 11.29 -26.01 -27.94
N LYS A 120 10.09 -25.61 -27.51
CA LYS A 120 9.43 -26.15 -26.31
C LYS A 120 9.27 -27.69 -26.34
N ASN A 121 9.26 -28.30 -27.52
CA ASN A 121 9.13 -29.74 -27.69
C ASN A 121 10.48 -30.49 -27.68
N LEU A 122 11.60 -29.78 -27.62
CA LEU A 122 12.92 -30.36 -27.48
C LEU A 122 13.15 -30.84 -26.03
N LYS A 123 13.79 -31.99 -25.87
CA LYS A 123 14.03 -32.60 -24.55
C LYS A 123 15.05 -31.82 -23.71
N GLU A 124 16.07 -31.29 -24.36
CA GLU A 124 17.10 -30.44 -23.77
C GLU A 124 17.40 -29.31 -24.75
N CYS A 125 17.68 -28.12 -24.21
CA CYS A 125 18.05 -26.96 -25.00
C CYS A 125 19.05 -26.15 -24.18
N THR A 126 20.24 -25.99 -24.73
CA THR A 126 21.34 -25.23 -24.11
C THR A 126 21.32 -23.77 -24.55
N THR A 127 21.97 -22.90 -23.78
CA THR A 127 22.12 -21.48 -24.10
C THR A 127 22.80 -21.25 -25.45
N GLU A 128 23.79 -22.08 -25.80
CA GLU A 128 24.51 -21.99 -27.08
C GLU A 128 23.65 -22.39 -28.27
N GLU A 129 22.82 -23.43 -28.15
CA GLU A 129 21.87 -23.83 -29.19
C GLU A 129 20.81 -22.75 -29.41
N LEU A 130 20.36 -22.08 -28.35
CA LEU A 130 19.44 -20.95 -28.47
C LEU A 130 20.08 -19.79 -29.23
N GLU A 131 21.28 -19.38 -28.84
CA GLU A 131 21.99 -18.24 -29.45
C GLU A 131 22.39 -18.51 -30.91
N THR A 132 22.80 -19.73 -31.23
CA THR A 132 23.19 -20.11 -32.60
C THR A 132 22.00 -20.15 -33.54
N ASN A 133 20.84 -20.61 -33.05
CA ASN A 133 19.60 -20.67 -33.84
C ASN A 133 18.86 -19.33 -33.91
N TYR A 134 19.20 -18.36 -33.07
CA TYR A 134 18.59 -17.02 -33.03
C TYR A 134 19.61 -15.91 -33.32
N GLN A 135 19.75 -15.58 -34.61
CA GLN A 135 20.34 -14.31 -35.07
C GLN A 135 19.27 -13.28 -35.47
N VAL A 136 18.08 -13.34 -34.86
CA VAL A 136 16.96 -12.47 -35.24
C VAL A 136 16.96 -11.18 -34.41
N GLY A 137 17.79 -10.23 -34.82
CA GLY A 137 17.70 -8.81 -34.46
C GLY A 137 18.16 -8.43 -33.04
N ASN A 138 18.35 -7.13 -32.84
CA ASN A 138 18.78 -6.51 -31.58
C ASN A 138 17.71 -6.73 -30.48
N THR A 139 17.72 -7.87 -29.82
CA THR A 139 16.83 -8.14 -28.68
C THR A 139 17.52 -7.72 -27.38
N THR A 140 17.18 -6.54 -26.89
CA THR A 140 17.57 -6.08 -25.56
C THR A 140 16.31 -6.08 -24.69
N ALA A 141 16.00 -7.18 -24.00
CA ALA A 141 15.25 -6.99 -22.77
C ALA A 141 16.20 -6.37 -21.75
N GLU A 142 15.66 -5.45 -21.00
CA GLU A 142 16.39 -4.75 -19.97
C GLU A 142 16.17 -5.48 -18.65
N CYS A 143 17.25 -5.65 -17.89
CA CYS A 143 17.18 -6.10 -16.53
C CYS A 143 17.52 -4.95 -15.60
N VAL A 144 16.79 -4.87 -14.49
CA VAL A 144 17.02 -3.88 -13.43
C VAL A 144 17.32 -4.60 -12.14
N MET A 145 18.29 -4.07 -11.40
CA MET A 145 18.61 -4.54 -10.07
C MET A 145 18.31 -3.45 -9.05
N ILE A 146 17.46 -3.79 -8.08
CA ILE A 146 17.17 -2.98 -6.90
C ILE A 146 17.83 -3.65 -5.72
N ASN A 147 18.92 -3.03 -5.27
CA ASN A 147 19.73 -3.55 -4.19
C ASN A 147 19.61 -2.63 -2.96
N GLY A 148 19.83 -3.16 -1.77
CA GLY A 148 19.80 -2.32 -0.57
C GLY A 148 19.67 -3.08 0.73
N VAL A 149 19.77 -2.37 1.85
CA VAL A 149 19.62 -2.97 3.18
C VAL A 149 18.21 -3.48 3.40
N SER A 150 18.07 -4.51 4.23
CA SER A 150 16.76 -4.98 4.68
C SER A 150 16.05 -3.84 5.41
N GLY A 151 14.77 -3.63 5.09
CA GLY A 151 14.00 -2.55 5.70
C GLY A 151 14.17 -1.15 5.09
N ALA A 152 14.90 -1.00 3.98
CA ALA A 152 14.98 0.26 3.23
C ALA A 152 13.71 0.60 2.41
N GLY A 153 12.68 -0.26 2.41
CA GLY A 153 11.43 -0.01 1.68
C GLY A 153 11.39 -0.51 0.23
N LYS A 154 12.38 -1.30 -0.23
CA LYS A 154 12.48 -1.81 -1.62
C LYS A 154 11.19 -2.46 -2.14
N THR A 155 10.71 -3.50 -1.44
CA THR A 155 9.50 -4.24 -1.82
C THR A 155 8.26 -3.35 -1.79
N THR A 156 8.18 -2.44 -0.81
CA THR A 156 7.07 -1.50 -0.69
C THR A 156 7.04 -0.52 -1.87
N ALA A 157 8.20 0.04 -2.24
CA ALA A 157 8.36 0.93 -3.37
C ALA A 157 7.95 0.24 -4.69
N ILE A 158 8.44 -0.98 -4.91
CA ILE A 158 8.08 -1.77 -6.08
C ILE A 158 6.60 -2.05 -6.12
N ASN A 159 6.03 -2.56 -5.03
CA ASN A 159 4.61 -2.86 -4.99
C ASN A 159 3.81 -1.61 -5.32
N ARG A 160 4.08 -0.47 -4.69
CA ARG A 160 3.35 0.77 -4.95
C ARG A 160 3.43 1.18 -6.42
N THR A 161 4.62 1.09 -7.02
CA THR A 161 4.83 1.39 -8.45
C THR A 161 4.02 0.47 -9.36
N LEU A 162 4.04 -0.84 -9.10
CA LEU A 162 3.29 -1.81 -9.90
C LEU A 162 1.78 -1.61 -9.79
N HIS A 163 1.27 -1.20 -8.62
CA HIS A 163 -0.16 -0.92 -8.42
C HIS A 163 -0.67 0.30 -9.17
N LEU A 164 0.21 1.12 -9.78
CA LEU A 164 -0.18 2.14 -10.75
C LEU A 164 -0.71 1.53 -12.06
N TYR A 165 -0.41 0.26 -12.30
CA TYR A 165 -0.81 -0.48 -13.49
C TYR A 165 -1.81 -1.58 -13.13
N PRO A 166 -2.86 -1.78 -13.95
CA PRO A 166 -3.75 -2.92 -13.79
C PRO A 166 -2.96 -4.21 -13.94
N GLN A 167 -3.14 -5.16 -13.02
CA GLN A 167 -2.36 -6.40 -13.05
C GLN A 167 -2.67 -7.24 -14.30
N VAL A 168 -3.95 -7.30 -14.72
CA VAL A 168 -4.41 -8.07 -15.87
C VAL A 168 -5.37 -7.24 -16.73
N ILE A 169 -5.06 -7.12 -18.02
CA ILE A 169 -5.89 -6.50 -19.04
C ILE A 169 -6.38 -7.58 -20.02
N LYS A 170 -7.68 -7.58 -20.33
CA LYS A 170 -8.26 -8.44 -21.38
C LYS A 170 -8.62 -7.63 -22.62
N HIS A 171 -8.13 -8.09 -23.76
CA HIS A 171 -8.43 -7.57 -25.08
C HIS A 171 -9.49 -8.45 -25.74
N PHE A 172 -10.45 -7.79 -26.42
CA PHE A 172 -11.51 -8.47 -27.17
C PHE A 172 -11.54 -8.04 -28.64
N SER A 173 -11.37 -6.74 -28.89
CA SER A 173 -11.30 -6.14 -30.23
C SER A 173 -10.31 -4.98 -30.21
N TYR A 174 -9.68 -4.69 -31.33
CA TYR A 174 -8.79 -3.54 -31.54
C TYR A 174 -9.00 -2.99 -32.96
N LYS A 175 -9.31 -1.70 -33.07
CA LYS A 175 -9.63 -1.02 -34.36
C LYS A 175 -10.64 -1.79 -35.22
N GLY A 176 -11.65 -2.41 -34.58
CA GLY A 176 -12.70 -3.19 -35.25
C GLY A 176 -12.32 -4.63 -35.62
N GLN A 177 -11.07 -5.06 -35.38
CA GLN A 177 -10.63 -6.44 -35.59
C GLN A 177 -10.64 -7.24 -34.28
N PRO A 178 -11.02 -8.53 -34.30
CA PRO A 178 -10.99 -9.36 -33.11
C PRO A 178 -9.55 -9.55 -32.61
N LEU A 179 -9.32 -9.24 -31.33
CA LEU A 179 -8.03 -9.41 -30.67
C LEU A 179 -8.27 -10.03 -29.29
N THR A 180 -8.50 -11.34 -29.26
CA THR A 180 -8.69 -12.07 -28.00
C THR A 180 -7.34 -12.38 -27.37
N ARG A 181 -6.91 -11.53 -26.44
CA ARG A 181 -5.64 -11.69 -25.73
C ARG A 181 -5.79 -11.33 -24.26
N THR A 182 -5.01 -12.01 -23.43
CA THR A 182 -4.80 -11.63 -22.03
C THR A 182 -3.41 -11.02 -21.94
N GLN A 183 -3.33 -9.85 -21.30
CA GLN A 183 -2.11 -9.12 -21.03
C GLN A 183 -1.94 -9.07 -19.51
N ILE A 184 -0.89 -9.70 -18.98
CA ILE A 184 -0.49 -9.56 -17.58
C ILE A 184 0.53 -8.42 -17.55
N VAL A 185 0.19 -7.26 -16.99
CA VAL A 185 1.12 -6.11 -17.06
C VAL A 185 2.36 -6.34 -16.21
N TRP A 186 2.20 -6.99 -15.05
CA TRP A 186 3.31 -7.32 -14.17
C TRP A 186 3.07 -8.64 -13.44
N LEU A 187 4.16 -9.36 -13.18
CA LEU A 187 4.18 -10.55 -12.33
C LEU A 187 5.24 -10.36 -11.26
N LYS A 188 4.90 -10.50 -9.98
CA LYS A 188 5.86 -10.45 -8.87
C LYS A 188 5.87 -11.76 -8.13
N ILE A 189 7.07 -12.30 -7.88
CA ILE A 189 7.30 -13.54 -7.17
C ILE A 189 8.42 -13.33 -6.16
N ASP A 190 8.28 -13.87 -4.96
CA ASP A 190 9.37 -13.91 -3.99
C ASP A 190 10.19 -15.18 -4.23
N CYS A 191 11.52 -15.04 -4.25
CA CYS A 191 12.40 -16.18 -4.49
C CYS A 191 12.23 -17.23 -3.38
N PRO A 192 12.05 -18.52 -3.70
CA PRO A 192 11.92 -19.57 -2.70
C PRO A 192 13.14 -19.66 -1.76
N TYR A 193 12.89 -19.92 -0.48
CA TYR A 193 13.93 -20.02 0.55
C TYR A 193 14.91 -21.19 0.36
N ASP A 194 14.47 -22.22 -0.37
CA ASP A 194 15.25 -23.41 -0.72
C ASP A 194 16.31 -23.11 -1.80
N GLY A 195 16.26 -21.93 -2.42
CA GLY A 195 17.20 -21.48 -3.44
C GLY A 195 17.08 -22.26 -4.76
N ASN A 196 16.05 -23.08 -4.93
CA ASN A 196 15.92 -23.96 -6.09
C ASN A 196 15.15 -23.27 -7.24
N PHE A 197 15.79 -23.16 -8.40
CA PHE A 197 15.18 -22.60 -9.62
C PHE A 197 13.92 -23.34 -10.09
N ALA A 198 13.82 -24.65 -9.85
CA ALA A 198 12.61 -25.40 -10.17
C ALA A 198 11.43 -24.93 -9.31
N THR A 199 11.68 -24.64 -8.03
CA THR A 199 10.68 -24.10 -7.11
C THR A 199 10.28 -22.68 -7.53
N LEU A 200 11.23 -21.87 -8.03
CA LEU A 200 10.94 -20.55 -8.59
C LEU A 200 10.02 -20.64 -9.82
N CYS A 201 10.33 -21.55 -10.76
CA CYS A 201 9.48 -21.79 -11.93
C CYS A 201 8.06 -22.22 -11.55
N ARG A 202 7.92 -23.10 -10.55
CA ARG A 202 6.61 -23.52 -10.03
C ARG A 202 5.84 -22.35 -9.41
N SER A 203 6.52 -21.47 -8.69
CA SER A 203 5.90 -20.27 -8.11
C SER A 203 5.38 -19.33 -9.20
N ILE A 204 6.14 -19.16 -10.30
CA ILE A 204 5.68 -18.42 -11.48
C ILE A 204 4.46 -19.09 -12.13
N PHE A 205 4.47 -20.40 -12.32
CA PHE A 205 3.29 -21.13 -12.85
C PHE A 205 2.06 -20.94 -11.96
N ALA A 206 2.23 -21.06 -10.64
CA ALA A 206 1.14 -20.90 -9.68
C ALA A 206 0.55 -19.48 -9.73
N GLU A 207 1.39 -18.45 -9.88
CA GLU A 207 0.92 -17.07 -9.96
C GLU A 207 0.20 -16.80 -11.29
N ILE A 208 0.68 -17.35 -12.40
CA ILE A 208 -0.04 -17.26 -13.68
C ILE A 208 -1.39 -17.99 -13.56
N ASP A 209 -1.44 -19.17 -12.93
CA ASP A 209 -2.69 -19.90 -12.68
C ASP A 209 -3.66 -19.07 -11.82
N ARG A 210 -3.16 -18.39 -10.78
CA ARG A 210 -3.95 -17.48 -9.93
C ARG A 210 -4.58 -16.34 -10.74
N LEU A 211 -3.81 -15.77 -11.68
CA LEU A 211 -4.26 -14.62 -12.49
C LEU A 211 -5.19 -15.00 -13.63
N THR A 212 -4.99 -16.19 -14.20
CA THR A 212 -5.66 -16.62 -15.44
C THR A 212 -6.75 -17.67 -15.20
N ASN A 213 -6.77 -18.28 -14.01
CA ASN A 213 -7.61 -19.41 -13.62
C ASN A 213 -7.37 -20.67 -14.47
N GLU A 214 -6.12 -20.88 -14.85
CA GLU A 214 -5.63 -22.03 -15.62
C GLU A 214 -4.93 -23.05 -14.69
N ARG A 215 -4.34 -24.11 -15.28
CA ARG A 215 -3.67 -25.20 -14.54
C ARG A 215 -2.29 -25.52 -15.11
N TRP A 216 -1.47 -24.50 -15.32
CA TRP A 216 -0.10 -24.63 -15.81
C TRP A 216 0.85 -25.27 -14.81
N LEU A 217 0.68 -25.03 -13.51
CA LEU A 217 1.48 -25.69 -12.47
C LEU A 217 1.28 -27.21 -12.53
N GLU A 218 0.04 -27.67 -12.67
CA GLU A 218 -0.27 -29.08 -12.83
C GLU A 218 0.39 -29.63 -14.11
N LYS A 219 0.26 -28.92 -15.23
CA LYS A 219 0.75 -29.38 -16.54
C LYS A 219 2.28 -29.37 -16.68
N TYR A 220 2.95 -28.37 -16.11
CA TYR A 220 4.36 -28.11 -16.35
C TYR A 220 5.25 -28.22 -15.11
N GLY A 221 4.69 -28.28 -13.90
CA GLY A 221 5.41 -28.24 -12.64
C GLY A 221 5.78 -29.60 -12.02
N TYR A 222 5.56 -30.72 -12.70
CA TYR A 222 5.87 -32.06 -12.18
C TYR A 222 7.33 -32.18 -11.70
N LEU A 223 7.53 -32.90 -10.58
CA LEU A 223 8.81 -33.02 -9.89
C LEU A 223 9.93 -33.67 -10.74
N THR A 224 9.58 -34.54 -11.68
CA THR A 224 10.54 -35.27 -12.53
C THR A 224 11.06 -34.47 -13.72
N ARG A 225 10.55 -33.26 -13.94
CA ARG A 225 10.96 -32.42 -15.07
C ARG A 225 12.28 -31.71 -14.79
N SER A 226 13.12 -31.57 -15.80
CA SER A 226 14.34 -30.77 -15.68
C SER A 226 14.00 -29.28 -15.55
N THR A 227 14.85 -28.55 -14.83
CA THR A 227 14.68 -27.10 -14.62
C THR A 227 14.78 -26.32 -15.93
N SER A 228 15.65 -26.74 -16.85
CA SER A 228 15.79 -26.10 -18.16
C SER A 228 14.51 -26.21 -18.99
N THR A 229 13.82 -27.36 -18.99
CA THR A 229 12.52 -27.51 -19.64
C THR A 229 11.43 -26.68 -18.96
N MET A 230 11.45 -26.57 -17.61
CA MET A 230 10.53 -25.67 -16.90
C MET A 230 10.72 -24.21 -17.30
N LEU A 231 11.96 -23.73 -17.44
CA LEU A 231 12.25 -22.37 -17.89
C LEU A 231 11.75 -22.09 -19.32
N MET A 232 11.85 -23.06 -20.22
CA MET A 232 11.29 -22.94 -21.58
C MET A 232 9.76 -22.80 -21.54
N HIS A 233 9.08 -23.61 -20.73
CA HIS A 233 7.63 -23.49 -20.56
C HIS A 233 7.21 -22.20 -19.89
N MET A 234 7.93 -21.77 -18.85
CA MET A 234 7.74 -20.50 -18.18
C MET A 234 7.85 -19.35 -19.18
N THR A 235 8.93 -19.30 -19.96
CA THR A 235 9.12 -18.28 -21.00
C THR A 235 7.99 -18.28 -22.02
N THR A 236 7.52 -19.47 -22.43
CA THR A 236 6.36 -19.61 -23.32
C THR A 236 5.10 -18.98 -22.73
N LEU A 237 4.84 -19.18 -21.43
CA LEU A 237 3.69 -18.60 -20.75
C LEU A 237 3.83 -17.09 -20.60
N LEU A 238 5.02 -16.59 -20.24
CA LEU A 238 5.27 -15.15 -20.13
C LEU A 238 4.93 -14.43 -21.45
N ILE A 239 5.27 -15.04 -22.58
CA ILE A 239 4.96 -14.46 -23.91
C ILE A 239 3.48 -14.63 -24.25
N ASN A 240 2.90 -15.80 -24.04
CA ASN A 240 1.50 -16.06 -24.38
C ASN A 240 0.53 -15.12 -23.65
N TYR A 241 0.85 -14.77 -22.40
CA TYR A 241 0.08 -13.82 -21.59
C TYR A 241 0.60 -12.38 -21.68
N ASN A 242 1.49 -12.09 -22.64
CA ASN A 242 2.08 -10.76 -22.85
C ASN A 242 2.57 -10.12 -21.54
N VAL A 243 3.35 -10.85 -20.74
CA VAL A 243 3.82 -10.37 -19.43
C VAL A 243 4.68 -9.13 -19.61
N GLY A 244 4.27 -7.99 -19.09
CA GLY A 244 4.96 -6.71 -19.26
C GLY A 244 6.30 -6.66 -18.53
N VAL A 245 6.35 -7.14 -17.30
CA VAL A 245 7.58 -7.25 -16.50
C VAL A 245 7.47 -8.41 -15.49
N LEU A 246 8.58 -9.10 -15.27
CA LEU A 246 8.71 -10.12 -14.22
C LEU A 246 9.63 -9.62 -13.10
N VAL A 247 9.09 -9.52 -11.90
CA VAL A 247 9.79 -9.09 -10.69
C VAL A 247 10.09 -10.29 -9.82
N ILE A 248 11.36 -10.47 -9.46
CA ILE A 248 11.83 -11.52 -8.56
C ILE A 248 12.42 -10.87 -7.31
N ASP A 249 11.69 -10.97 -6.21
CA ASP A 249 12.08 -10.44 -4.91
C ASP A 249 12.96 -11.43 -4.13
N GLU A 250 13.70 -10.95 -3.14
CA GLU A 250 14.55 -11.76 -2.26
C GLU A 250 15.54 -12.68 -3.03
N ILE A 251 16.10 -12.20 -4.15
CA ILE A 251 16.95 -12.99 -5.06
C ILE A 251 18.20 -13.56 -4.35
N GLN A 252 18.62 -12.98 -3.23
CA GLN A 252 19.72 -13.52 -2.42
C GLN A 252 19.47 -14.94 -1.90
N HIS A 253 18.22 -15.43 -1.88
CA HIS A 253 17.96 -16.84 -1.55
C HIS A 253 18.62 -17.84 -2.52
N LEU A 254 18.89 -17.43 -3.77
CA LEU A 254 19.63 -18.25 -4.74
C LEU A 254 21.12 -18.37 -4.41
N SER A 255 21.71 -17.46 -3.61
CA SER A 255 23.16 -17.44 -3.36
C SER A 255 23.66 -18.64 -2.55
N LYS A 256 22.76 -19.39 -1.91
CA LYS A 256 23.06 -20.58 -1.13
C LYS A 256 23.65 -21.73 -1.96
N LEU A 257 23.38 -21.79 -3.27
CA LEU A 257 23.80 -22.88 -4.18
C LEU A 257 24.90 -22.46 -5.18
N LYS A 258 25.47 -21.25 -5.00
CA LYS A 258 26.55 -20.59 -5.76
C LYS A 258 26.63 -20.85 -7.27
N LYS A 259 27.17 -21.98 -7.72
CA LYS A 259 27.56 -22.18 -9.13
C LYS A 259 26.39 -22.56 -10.03
N GLU A 260 25.61 -23.58 -9.65
CA GLU A 260 24.45 -24.03 -10.44
C GLU A 260 23.37 -22.94 -10.51
N ALA A 261 23.20 -22.15 -9.44
CA ALA A 261 22.27 -21.04 -9.42
C ALA A 261 22.67 -19.92 -10.40
N ALA A 262 23.97 -19.62 -10.52
CA ALA A 262 24.45 -18.58 -11.45
C ALA A 262 24.24 -18.97 -12.91
N ASP A 263 24.49 -20.23 -13.27
CA ASP A 263 24.30 -20.74 -14.64
C ASP A 263 22.81 -20.70 -15.04
N MET A 264 21.92 -21.10 -14.12
CA MET A 264 20.47 -21.06 -14.34
C MET A 264 19.93 -19.62 -14.39
N LEU A 265 20.55 -18.70 -13.65
CA LEU A 265 20.24 -17.27 -13.71
C LEU A 265 20.64 -16.66 -15.06
N ASP A 266 21.84 -16.98 -15.57
CA ASP A 266 22.26 -16.55 -16.89
C ASP A 266 21.37 -17.15 -17.99
N PHE A 267 20.91 -18.40 -17.82
CA PHE A 267 19.94 -19.01 -18.72
C PHE A 267 18.59 -18.28 -18.71
N LEU A 268 18.07 -17.94 -17.51
CA LEU A 268 16.84 -17.15 -17.37
C LEU A 268 16.97 -15.76 -18.02
N VAL A 269 18.06 -15.04 -17.72
CA VAL A 269 18.33 -13.71 -18.29
C VAL A 269 18.49 -13.79 -19.80
N THR A 270 19.18 -14.81 -20.32
CA THR A 270 19.35 -15.00 -21.77
C THR A 270 18.01 -15.27 -22.47
N LEU A 271 17.19 -16.16 -21.91
CA LEU A 271 15.88 -16.50 -22.46
C LEU A 271 14.94 -15.29 -22.48
N THR A 272 14.83 -14.60 -21.36
CA THR A 272 13.94 -13.44 -21.25
C THR A 272 14.38 -12.28 -22.14
N ASN A 273 15.70 -12.07 -22.29
CA ASN A 273 16.27 -11.11 -23.25
C ASN A 273 15.89 -11.43 -24.71
N MET A 274 16.01 -12.69 -25.12
CA MET A 274 15.66 -13.14 -26.47
C MET A 274 14.19 -12.84 -26.82
N PHE A 275 13.30 -12.94 -25.85
CA PHE A 275 11.86 -12.73 -26.04
C PHE A 275 11.35 -11.38 -25.54
N SER A 276 12.25 -10.45 -25.23
CA SER A 276 11.92 -9.08 -24.81
C SER A 276 11.00 -9.02 -23.58
N VAL A 277 11.21 -9.90 -22.60
CA VAL A 277 10.52 -9.84 -21.29
C VAL A 277 11.49 -9.23 -20.27
N PRO A 278 11.23 -8.03 -19.75
CA PRO A 278 12.08 -7.39 -18.75
C PRO A 278 12.06 -8.13 -17.42
N LEU A 279 13.21 -8.09 -16.72
CA LEU A 279 13.37 -8.65 -15.38
C LEU A 279 13.73 -7.55 -14.38
N ILE A 280 13.09 -7.58 -13.21
CA ILE A 280 13.49 -6.75 -12.06
C ILE A 280 13.89 -7.68 -10.93
N PHE A 281 15.15 -7.61 -10.52
CA PHE A 281 15.65 -8.33 -9.36
C PHE A 281 15.66 -7.40 -8.16
N ILE A 282 15.12 -7.86 -7.04
CA ILE A 282 15.20 -7.16 -5.76
C ILE A 282 15.99 -8.05 -4.81
N GLY A 283 16.97 -7.46 -4.13
CA GLY A 283 17.78 -8.20 -3.18
C GLY A 283 18.55 -7.34 -2.21
N THR A 284 19.27 -8.01 -1.32
CA THR A 284 20.26 -7.39 -0.42
C THR A 284 21.66 -7.46 -1.03
N SER A 285 22.63 -6.79 -0.41
CA SER A 285 24.04 -6.79 -0.82
C SER A 285 24.62 -8.19 -1.06
N LYS A 286 24.12 -9.22 -0.35
CA LYS A 286 24.43 -10.65 -0.57
C LYS A 286 24.21 -11.11 -2.00
N SER A 287 23.15 -10.61 -2.65
CA SER A 287 22.79 -10.99 -4.02
C SER A 287 23.85 -10.57 -5.04
N ARG A 288 24.69 -9.57 -4.75
CA ARG A 288 25.77 -9.13 -5.65
C ARG A 288 26.69 -10.27 -6.06
N SER A 289 26.99 -11.18 -5.13
CA SER A 289 27.84 -12.34 -5.39
C SER A 289 27.30 -13.24 -6.52
N LEU A 290 25.97 -13.29 -6.73
CA LEU A 290 25.35 -14.06 -7.82
C LEU A 290 25.76 -13.55 -9.20
N PHE A 291 25.94 -12.23 -9.33
CA PHE A 291 26.14 -11.59 -10.62
C PHE A 291 27.62 -11.32 -10.93
N GLN A 292 28.46 -11.16 -9.89
CA GLN A 292 29.87 -10.81 -10.04
C GLN A 292 30.75 -11.94 -10.61
N HIS A 293 30.27 -13.19 -10.62
CA HIS A 293 31.02 -14.32 -11.17
C HIS A 293 31.09 -14.35 -12.71
N ASN A 294 30.16 -13.68 -13.39
CA ASN A 294 30.09 -13.66 -14.86
C ASN A 294 29.87 -12.23 -15.35
N PHE A 295 30.87 -11.66 -16.02
CA PHE A 295 30.81 -10.30 -16.55
C PHE A 295 29.62 -10.07 -17.49
N ARG A 296 29.24 -11.09 -18.28
CA ARG A 296 28.07 -11.02 -19.17
C ARG A 296 26.79 -10.84 -18.39
N LEU A 297 26.62 -11.63 -17.32
CA LEU A 297 25.46 -11.57 -16.43
C LEU A 297 25.43 -10.23 -15.68
N ALA A 298 26.55 -9.78 -15.12
CA ALA A 298 26.66 -8.50 -14.44
C ALA A 298 26.25 -7.32 -15.35
N ARG A 299 26.76 -7.28 -16.59
CA ARG A 299 26.43 -6.23 -17.57
C ARG A 299 24.96 -6.24 -17.96
N ARG A 300 24.33 -7.41 -18.06
CA ARG A 300 22.92 -7.55 -18.41
C ARG A 300 22.00 -7.12 -17.28
N VAL A 301 22.30 -7.50 -16.04
CA VAL A 301 21.45 -7.24 -14.86
C VAL A 301 21.34 -5.74 -14.52
N GLN A 302 22.27 -4.92 -15.04
CA GLN A 302 22.28 -3.47 -14.88
C GLN A 302 21.88 -2.72 -16.17
N SER A 303 21.49 -3.41 -17.24
CA SER A 303 21.27 -2.79 -18.55
C SER A 303 20.09 -1.81 -18.58
N GLY A 304 19.04 -2.07 -17.81
CA GLY A 304 17.88 -1.17 -17.66
C GLY A 304 17.98 -0.22 -16.47
N GLY A 305 19.03 -0.35 -15.65
CA GLY A 305 19.22 0.45 -14.46
C GLY A 305 19.65 -0.34 -13.22
N TYR A 306 20.20 0.39 -12.26
CA TYR A 306 20.59 -0.11 -10.95
C TYR A 306 20.17 0.93 -9.91
N ILE A 307 19.37 0.52 -8.92
CA ILE A 307 18.92 1.37 -7.83
C ILE A 307 19.50 0.81 -6.53
N GLU A 308 20.15 1.66 -5.75
CA GLU A 308 20.64 1.32 -4.41
C GLU A 308 19.82 2.06 -3.36
N MET A 309 19.11 1.31 -2.51
CA MET A 309 18.31 1.85 -1.41
C MET A 309 19.00 1.54 -0.08
N GLY A 310 19.65 2.55 0.49
CA GLY A 310 20.31 2.47 1.79
C GLY A 310 19.51 3.10 2.93
N PRO A 311 20.03 3.06 4.16
CA PRO A 311 19.65 3.97 5.22
C PRO A 311 19.81 5.41 4.74
N LEU A 312 18.88 6.27 5.15
CA LEU A 312 18.96 7.70 4.90
C LEU A 312 20.07 8.32 5.73
N LYS A 313 20.71 9.36 5.22
CA LYS A 313 21.83 10.03 5.92
C LYS A 313 21.29 10.99 6.97
N GLN A 314 22.05 11.19 8.05
CA GLN A 314 21.74 12.22 9.03
C GLN A 314 21.77 13.60 8.36
N ASN A 315 20.79 14.45 8.66
CA ASN A 315 20.63 15.79 8.10
C ASN A 315 20.48 15.83 6.57
N SER A 316 20.05 14.73 5.94
CA SER A 316 19.64 14.75 4.54
C SER A 316 18.19 15.22 4.43
N ALA A 317 17.86 15.88 3.32
CA ALA A 317 16.52 16.39 3.09
C ALA A 317 15.48 15.25 3.04
N GLU A 318 15.87 14.06 2.58
CA GLU A 318 15.01 12.87 2.59
C GLU A 318 14.71 12.39 4.01
N TRP A 319 15.72 12.41 4.89
CA TRP A 319 15.54 12.02 6.29
C TRP A 319 14.62 12.99 7.01
N ASP A 320 14.83 14.29 6.81
CA ASP A 320 13.99 15.34 7.38
C ASP A 320 12.54 15.21 6.90
N THR A 321 12.34 15.05 5.59
CA THR A 321 11.02 14.88 4.99
C THR A 321 10.33 13.62 5.51
N LEU A 322 11.05 12.49 5.61
CA LEU A 322 10.54 11.25 6.18
C LEU A 322 10.08 11.44 7.64
N LEU A 323 10.94 12.04 8.47
CA LEU A 323 10.64 12.25 9.88
C LEU A 323 9.47 13.21 10.07
N GLU A 324 9.43 14.30 9.34
CA GLU A 324 8.36 15.28 9.46
C GLU A 324 7.01 14.70 9.07
N SER A 325 6.95 13.90 8.02
CA SER A 325 5.73 13.18 7.63
C SER A 325 5.38 12.10 8.63
N LEU A 326 6.36 11.36 9.17
CA LEU A 326 6.12 10.36 10.21
C LEU A 326 5.60 11.00 11.50
N TRP A 327 6.08 12.20 11.85
CA TRP A 327 5.63 12.93 13.04
C TRP A 327 4.19 13.43 12.96
N GLU A 328 3.62 13.58 11.75
CA GLU A 328 2.18 13.85 11.60
C GLU A 328 1.32 12.69 12.11
N PHE A 329 1.89 11.48 12.26
CA PHE A 329 1.24 10.29 12.79
C PHE A 329 1.30 10.17 14.32
N ASN A 330 1.13 11.29 15.01
CA ASN A 330 1.07 11.30 16.47
C ASN A 330 -0.34 10.93 16.96
N VAL A 331 -0.48 9.85 17.73
CA VAL A 331 -1.73 9.48 18.44
C VAL A 331 -1.78 10.04 19.87
N LEU A 332 -0.69 10.62 20.37
CA LEU A 332 -0.61 11.16 21.71
C LEU A 332 -1.41 12.48 21.81
N ASP A 333 -1.73 12.88 23.04
CA ASP A 333 -2.56 14.07 23.28
C ASP A 333 -1.80 15.38 23.05
N GLU A 334 -0.47 15.36 23.23
CA GLU A 334 0.41 16.49 22.98
C GLU A 334 1.38 16.20 21.85
N ASP A 335 1.53 17.17 20.95
CA ASP A 335 2.51 17.10 19.88
C ASP A 335 3.91 17.41 20.41
N THR A 336 4.85 16.52 20.11
CA THR A 336 6.27 16.78 20.33
C THR A 336 6.81 17.59 19.16
N GLU A 337 7.14 18.86 19.41
CA GLU A 337 7.87 19.69 18.45
C GLU A 337 9.13 18.96 17.95
N LEU A 338 9.24 18.80 16.64
CA LEU A 338 10.36 18.12 16.00
C LEU A 338 11.57 19.07 15.92
N THR A 339 12.20 19.32 17.06
CA THR A 339 13.44 20.10 17.15
C THR A 339 14.63 19.32 16.58
N GLN A 340 15.68 20.03 16.16
CA GLN A 340 16.90 19.39 15.64
C GLN A 340 17.49 18.38 16.63
N THR A 341 17.46 18.68 17.93
CA THR A 341 17.94 17.76 18.98
C THR A 341 17.16 16.45 19.00
N ILE A 342 15.85 16.48 18.76
CA ILE A 342 15.01 15.28 18.70
C ILE A 342 15.26 14.52 17.40
N LYS A 343 15.44 15.21 16.27
CA LYS A 343 15.81 14.60 14.98
C LYS A 343 17.14 13.84 15.10
N ASP A 344 18.16 14.47 15.67
CA ASP A 344 19.48 13.87 15.90
C ASP A 344 19.41 12.69 16.86
N PHE A 345 18.66 12.83 17.96
CA PHE A 345 18.46 11.75 18.91
C PHE A 345 17.74 10.56 18.27
N PHE A 346 16.69 10.81 17.51
CA PHE A 346 15.93 9.76 16.83
C PHE A 346 16.77 9.05 15.77
N TYR A 347 17.57 9.81 15.01
CA TYR A 347 18.53 9.25 14.05
C TYR A 347 19.53 8.34 14.76
N ASP A 348 20.12 8.76 15.89
CA ASP A 348 21.09 7.94 16.62
C ASP A 348 20.51 6.57 17.03
N GLN A 349 19.20 6.49 17.29
CA GLN A 349 18.52 5.27 17.74
C GLN A 349 18.12 4.32 16.60
N CYS A 350 18.07 4.76 15.34
CA CYS A 350 17.66 3.93 14.19
C CYS A 350 18.66 3.91 13.02
N GLN A 351 19.65 4.82 13.01
CA GLN A 351 20.70 4.98 12.01
C GLN A 351 20.15 5.10 10.57
N GLY A 352 19.02 5.80 10.40
CA GLY A 352 18.45 6.10 9.08
C GLY A 352 17.74 4.94 8.37
N VAL A 353 17.64 3.75 8.99
CA VAL A 353 16.90 2.62 8.40
C VAL A 353 15.40 2.87 8.53
N ILE A 354 14.70 3.00 7.40
CA ILE A 354 13.28 3.40 7.34
C ILE A 354 12.38 2.46 8.17
N SER A 355 12.52 1.14 8.05
CA SER A 355 11.71 0.20 8.83
C SER A 355 11.96 0.30 10.34
N LEU A 356 13.20 0.56 10.76
CA LEU A 356 13.55 0.76 12.16
C LEU A 356 13.01 2.10 12.67
N ALA A 357 13.08 3.16 11.87
CA ALA A 357 12.50 4.45 12.20
C ALA A 357 10.98 4.35 12.44
N VAL A 358 10.26 3.70 11.52
CA VAL A 358 8.81 3.46 11.66
C VAL A 358 8.51 2.59 12.89
N MET A 359 9.28 1.53 13.12
CA MET A 359 9.08 0.64 14.26
C MET A 359 9.37 1.35 15.59
N LEU A 360 10.45 2.10 15.67
CA LEU A 360 10.82 2.91 16.84
C LEU A 360 9.72 3.92 17.16
N PHE A 361 9.20 4.61 16.15
CA PHE A 361 8.10 5.56 16.32
C PHE A 361 6.84 4.91 16.88
N MET A 362 6.44 3.75 16.33
CA MET A 362 5.30 2.98 16.84
C MET A 362 5.52 2.50 18.29
N CYS A 363 6.69 1.95 18.60
CA CYS A 363 7.03 1.45 19.94
C CYS A 363 7.07 2.57 20.98
N ALA A 364 7.71 3.71 20.65
CA ALA A 364 7.78 4.86 21.53
C ALA A 364 6.39 5.42 21.88
N GLN A 365 5.51 5.57 20.89
CA GLN A 365 4.13 6.00 21.15
C GLN A 365 3.33 4.96 21.94
N SER A 366 3.49 3.67 21.64
CA SER A 366 2.83 2.60 22.40
C SER A 366 3.27 2.61 23.87
N ARG A 367 4.55 2.85 24.16
CA ARG A 367 5.05 3.01 25.53
C ARG A 367 4.51 4.25 26.21
N ALA A 368 4.51 5.39 25.54
CA ALA A 368 3.94 6.61 26.09
C ALA A 368 2.48 6.39 26.53
N LEU A 369 1.68 5.70 25.70
CA LEU A 369 0.30 5.33 26.04
C LEU A 369 0.21 4.38 27.25
N LEU A 370 1.11 3.41 27.38
CA LEU A 370 1.14 2.48 28.52
C LEU A 370 1.51 3.18 29.83
N HIS A 371 2.45 4.14 29.78
CA HIS A 371 2.89 4.93 30.93
C HIS A 371 1.96 6.12 31.22
N ASN A 372 0.87 6.29 30.47
CA ASN A 372 -0.04 7.45 30.51
C ASN A 372 0.72 8.79 30.40
N VAL A 373 1.74 8.82 29.54
CA VAL A 373 2.48 10.04 29.19
C VAL A 373 1.89 10.59 27.90
N ASN A 374 1.53 11.87 27.93
CA ASN A 374 0.82 12.53 26.82
C ASN A 374 1.75 12.98 25.68
N LYS A 375 3.06 12.81 25.83
CA LYS A 375 4.09 13.33 24.91
C LYS A 375 5.21 12.33 24.68
N MET A 376 5.73 12.27 23.46
CA MET A 376 6.90 11.46 23.16
C MET A 376 8.18 12.17 23.61
N THR A 377 8.83 11.65 24.64
CA THR A 377 10.07 12.22 25.20
C THR A 377 11.30 11.39 24.81
N PRO A 378 12.51 11.98 24.81
CA PRO A 378 13.75 11.23 24.54
C PRO A 378 13.95 10.02 25.47
N ALA A 379 13.49 10.11 26.73
CA ALA A 379 13.53 9.00 27.67
C ALA A 379 12.70 7.80 27.19
N ILE A 380 11.47 8.04 26.72
CA ILE A 380 10.58 6.98 26.19
C ILE A 380 11.14 6.39 24.89
N ILE A 381 11.69 7.24 24.01
CA ILE A 381 12.33 6.77 22.77
C ILE A 381 13.51 5.85 23.11
N LYS A 382 14.36 6.25 24.05
CA LYS A 382 15.47 5.42 24.54
C LYS A 382 14.99 4.09 25.10
N GLU A 383 13.95 4.14 25.94
CA GLU A 383 13.36 2.96 26.56
C GLU A 383 12.79 1.99 25.52
N ALA A 384 12.09 2.51 24.50
CA ALA A 384 11.60 1.72 23.37
C ALA A 384 12.75 1.05 22.61
N THR A 385 13.84 1.77 22.36
CA THR A 385 15.03 1.24 21.70
C THR A 385 15.68 0.11 22.51
N GLU A 386 15.87 0.29 23.81
CA GLU A 386 16.56 -0.67 24.68
C GLU A 386 15.73 -1.95 24.93
N HIS A 387 14.41 -1.81 25.08
CA HIS A 387 13.55 -2.92 25.48
C HIS A 387 12.76 -3.55 24.32
N ASP A 388 12.20 -2.75 23.40
CA ASP A 388 11.37 -3.28 22.30
C ASP A 388 12.21 -3.63 21.06
N LEU A 389 13.26 -2.84 20.81
CA LEU A 389 14.21 -3.06 19.70
C LEU A 389 15.47 -3.81 20.13
N LYS A 390 15.40 -4.61 21.19
CA LYS A 390 16.55 -5.32 21.77
C LYS A 390 17.30 -6.19 20.76
N PHE A 391 16.57 -6.85 19.85
CA PHE A 391 17.17 -7.73 18.84
C PHE A 391 17.89 -6.98 17.71
N THR A 392 17.55 -5.71 17.47
CA THR A 392 18.17 -4.88 16.42
C THR A 392 19.31 -4.02 16.97
N GLN A 393 19.52 -3.96 18.30
CA GLN A 393 20.61 -3.21 18.94
C GLN A 393 22.00 -3.51 18.39
N PRO A 394 22.40 -4.79 18.16
CA PRO A 394 23.73 -5.07 17.61
C PRO A 394 23.93 -4.46 16.22
N MET A 395 22.88 -4.49 15.39
CA MET A 395 22.88 -3.91 14.04
C MET A 395 22.95 -2.38 14.08
N ILE A 396 22.15 -1.75 14.94
CA ILE A 396 22.18 -0.29 15.15
C ILE A 396 23.56 0.15 15.64
N THR A 397 24.16 -0.61 16.56
CA THR A 397 25.50 -0.33 17.08
C THR A 397 26.58 -0.49 16.02
N ALA A 398 26.47 -1.51 15.16
CA ALA A 398 27.37 -1.68 14.01
C ALA A 398 27.28 -0.50 13.04
N LEU A 399 26.07 -0.08 12.65
CA LEU A 399 25.85 1.10 11.80
C LEU A 399 26.39 2.38 12.44
N ARG A 400 26.12 2.60 13.73
CA ARG A 400 26.62 3.77 14.48
C ARG A 400 28.15 3.82 14.51
N SER A 401 28.79 2.65 14.57
CA SER A 401 30.26 2.58 14.61
C SER A 401 30.92 2.98 13.29
N GLY A 402 30.19 2.93 12.17
CA GLY A 402 30.73 3.16 10.83
C GLY A 402 31.82 2.16 10.42
N ASP A 403 32.04 1.10 11.20
CA ASP A 403 33.10 0.12 10.98
C ASP A 403 32.65 -0.90 9.94
N PRO A 404 33.27 -0.93 8.74
CA PRO A 404 32.87 -1.83 7.66
C PRO A 404 32.93 -3.31 8.06
N LEU A 405 33.83 -3.69 8.98
CA LEU A 405 33.97 -5.07 9.42
C LEU A 405 32.79 -5.50 10.31
N LYS A 406 32.38 -4.64 11.25
CA LYS A 406 31.20 -4.90 12.11
C LYS A 406 29.91 -4.86 11.30
N ILE A 407 29.82 -3.97 10.32
CA ILE A 407 28.69 -3.90 9.40
C ILE A 407 28.63 -5.17 8.53
N ALA A 408 29.78 -5.71 8.11
CA ALA A 408 29.85 -6.95 7.34
C ALA A 408 29.45 -8.21 8.12
N GLU A 409 29.54 -8.22 9.46
CA GLU A 409 29.00 -9.32 10.28
C GLU A 409 27.49 -9.47 10.15
N PHE A 410 26.80 -8.38 9.79
CA PHE A 410 25.36 -8.35 9.57
C PHE A 410 25.09 -8.16 8.09
N ASP A 411 24.94 -9.27 7.41
CA ASP A 411 24.74 -9.30 5.96
C ASP A 411 23.60 -8.38 5.47
N ASP A 412 22.52 -8.25 6.25
CA ASP A 412 21.30 -7.53 5.86
C ASP A 412 21.40 -6.00 5.98
N ILE A 413 22.48 -5.48 6.57
CA ILE A 413 22.75 -4.03 6.74
C ILE A 413 24.02 -3.57 6.02
N SER A 414 24.73 -4.47 5.34
CA SER A 414 25.97 -4.13 4.63
C SER A 414 25.70 -3.37 3.32
N ILE A 415 26.43 -2.28 3.10
CA ILE A 415 26.28 -1.39 1.93
C ILE A 415 27.66 -1.08 1.36
N ASN A 416 27.75 -0.86 0.05
CA ASN A 416 28.99 -0.41 -0.56
C ASN A 416 28.96 1.12 -0.71
N GLU A 417 29.77 1.80 0.10
CA GLU A 417 29.85 3.26 0.13
C GLU A 417 30.23 3.85 -1.24
N GLU A 418 31.10 3.22 -2.03
CA GLU A 418 31.55 3.76 -3.33
C GLU A 418 30.42 3.88 -4.38
N ILE A 419 29.42 2.99 -4.32
CA ILE A 419 28.29 3.00 -5.25
C ILE A 419 27.22 4.00 -4.82
N ILE A 420 27.03 4.18 -3.50
CA ILE A 420 26.23 5.27 -2.94
C ILE A 420 26.76 6.62 -3.44
N TRP A 421 28.08 6.83 -3.40
CA TRP A 421 28.69 8.08 -3.86
C TRP A 421 28.44 8.38 -5.35
N ARG A 422 28.41 7.35 -6.21
CA ARG A 422 28.08 7.52 -7.65
C ARG A 422 26.60 7.81 -7.90
N ASN A 423 25.70 7.21 -7.11
CA ASN A 423 24.26 7.47 -7.23
C ASN A 423 23.86 8.83 -6.64
N LEU A 424 24.47 9.27 -5.53
CA LEU A 424 24.27 10.61 -4.96
C LEU A 424 24.81 11.75 -5.84
N GLN A 425 25.90 11.51 -6.57
CA GLN A 425 26.43 12.51 -7.50
C GLN A 425 25.50 12.76 -8.70
N HIS A 426 24.55 11.87 -8.98
CA HIS A 426 23.78 11.94 -10.21
C HIS A 426 22.57 12.87 -10.18
N ASP A 427 22.12 13.40 -9.03
CA ASP A 427 20.80 14.05 -9.01
C ASP A 427 20.53 15.00 -7.82
N ILE A 428 21.52 15.77 -7.33
CA ILE A 428 21.28 16.78 -6.26
C ILE A 428 20.12 17.73 -6.65
N GLU A 429 20.05 18.13 -7.92
CA GLU A 429 18.96 18.98 -8.42
C GLU A 429 17.59 18.27 -8.42
N MET A 430 17.53 16.95 -8.63
CA MET A 430 16.27 16.20 -8.52
C MET A 430 15.86 16.05 -7.06
N GLU A 431 16.80 15.76 -6.16
CA GLU A 431 16.52 15.68 -4.73
C GLU A 431 15.86 16.97 -4.24
N ASP A 432 16.41 18.13 -4.60
CA ASP A 432 15.85 19.44 -4.21
C ASP A 432 14.43 19.67 -4.79
N ARG A 433 14.23 19.42 -6.09
CA ARG A 433 12.90 19.57 -6.74
C ARG A 433 11.85 18.64 -6.16
N VAL A 434 12.22 17.38 -5.92
CA VAL A 434 11.32 16.37 -5.36
C VAL A 434 10.95 16.74 -3.93
N ASN A 435 11.91 17.16 -3.12
CA ASN A 435 11.65 17.60 -1.75
C ASN A 435 10.76 18.85 -1.73
N GLU A 436 10.99 19.82 -2.62
CA GLU A 436 10.12 21.00 -2.78
C GLU A 436 8.70 20.61 -3.21
N ALA A 437 8.56 19.72 -4.20
CA ALA A 437 7.27 19.21 -4.66
C ALA A 437 6.51 18.46 -3.56
N ILE A 438 7.20 17.65 -2.75
CA ILE A 438 6.63 16.97 -1.58
C ILE A 438 6.15 18.00 -0.55
N ALA A 439 6.96 19.02 -0.25
CA ALA A 439 6.62 20.08 0.70
C ALA A 439 5.40 20.88 0.23
N ASN A 440 5.38 21.27 -1.04
CA ASN A 440 4.26 21.96 -1.69
C ASN A 440 3.01 21.09 -1.66
N LYS A 441 3.12 19.79 -1.98
CA LYS A 441 1.97 18.88 -1.96
C LYS A 441 1.39 18.73 -0.56
N ARG A 442 2.25 18.59 0.46
CA ARG A 442 1.83 18.54 1.86
C ARG A 442 1.06 19.79 2.28
N GLN A 443 1.53 20.96 1.86
CA GLN A 443 0.85 22.24 2.13
C GLN A 443 -0.47 22.36 1.34
N GLU A 444 -0.49 21.92 0.09
CA GLU A 444 -1.71 21.84 -0.73
C GLU A 444 -2.75 20.93 -0.06
N MET A 445 -2.35 19.77 0.45
CA MET A 445 -3.25 18.84 1.14
C MET A 445 -3.81 19.42 2.44
N LYS A 446 -2.99 20.17 3.21
CA LYS A 446 -3.46 20.93 4.39
C LYS A 446 -4.49 22.00 3.99
N ASN A 447 -4.21 22.76 2.93
CA ASN A 447 -5.07 23.84 2.45
C ASN A 447 -6.37 23.31 1.82
N LYS A 448 -6.33 22.25 1.01
CA LYS A 448 -7.51 21.59 0.42
C LYS A 448 -8.45 21.06 1.49
N ARG A 449 -7.93 20.55 2.61
CA ARG A 449 -8.75 20.11 3.75
C ARG A 449 -9.45 21.27 4.44
N GLN A 450 -8.72 22.35 4.72
CA GLN A 450 -9.32 23.57 5.28
C GLN A 450 -10.38 24.16 4.32
N ALA A 451 -10.09 24.21 3.02
CA ALA A 451 -11.03 24.68 2.02
C ALA A 451 -12.25 23.76 1.85
N SER A 452 -12.09 22.43 1.93
CA SER A 452 -13.21 21.48 1.88
C SER A 452 -14.09 21.59 3.12
N HIS A 453 -13.46 21.75 4.29
CA HIS A 453 -14.15 22.06 5.55
C HIS A 453 -14.99 23.34 5.42
N ASP A 454 -14.38 24.42 4.93
CA ASP A 454 -15.05 25.71 4.78
C ASP A 454 -16.14 25.67 3.70
N ALA A 455 -15.90 25.02 2.56
CA ALA A 455 -16.87 24.87 1.48
C ALA A 455 -18.09 24.04 1.91
N LEU A 456 -17.89 22.95 2.65
CA LEU A 456 -18.98 22.17 3.24
C LEU A 456 -19.75 22.98 4.28
N TYR A 457 -19.05 23.73 5.12
CA TYR A 457 -19.66 24.64 6.08
C TYR A 457 -20.55 25.68 5.39
N PHE A 458 -20.05 26.36 4.36
CA PHE A 458 -20.83 27.32 3.59
C PHE A 458 -21.98 26.68 2.82
N SER A 459 -21.79 25.49 2.22
CA SER A 459 -22.83 24.75 1.51
C SER A 459 -23.98 24.32 2.42
N ILE A 460 -23.69 23.94 3.67
CA ILE A 460 -24.70 23.48 4.63
C ILE A 460 -25.40 24.68 5.28
N CYS A 461 -24.68 25.77 5.56
CA CYS A 461 -25.28 27.01 6.04
C CYS A 461 -26.19 27.66 4.98
N SER A 462 -25.79 27.65 3.70
CA SER A 462 -26.57 28.25 2.60
C SER A 462 -27.82 27.46 2.21
N SER A 463 -27.83 26.15 2.43
CA SER A 463 -28.99 25.30 2.11
C SER A 463 -30.14 25.43 3.12
N ASN A 464 -29.92 26.05 4.28
CA ASN A 464 -30.94 26.41 5.28
C ASN A 464 -31.81 25.22 5.76
N ILE A 465 -31.31 23.99 5.62
CA ILE A 465 -32.04 22.74 5.91
C ILE A 465 -32.10 22.45 7.42
N PHE A 466 -31.17 23.01 8.21
CA PHE A 466 -30.99 22.69 9.63
C PHE A 466 -30.92 23.94 10.54
N PRO A 467 -32.01 24.73 10.66
CA PRO A 467 -32.01 25.99 11.42
C PRO A 467 -31.82 25.83 12.93
N ASN A 468 -31.91 24.60 13.46
CA ASN A 468 -31.84 24.29 14.89
C ASN A 468 -30.42 23.96 15.39
N PHE A 469 -29.43 23.91 14.50
CA PHE A 469 -28.04 23.63 14.88
C PHE A 469 -27.25 24.94 14.99
N THR A 470 -26.55 25.12 16.10
CA THR A 470 -25.62 26.24 16.29
C THR A 470 -24.44 26.11 15.32
N GLN A 471 -23.84 27.23 14.91
CA GLN A 471 -22.67 27.25 14.01
C GLN A 471 -21.53 26.34 14.48
N ASP A 472 -21.28 26.27 15.79
CA ASP A 472 -20.22 25.44 16.37
C ASP A 472 -20.50 23.93 16.25
N VAL A 473 -21.77 23.53 16.33
CA VAL A 473 -22.17 22.12 16.21
C VAL A 473 -22.03 21.66 14.76
N LEU A 474 -22.43 22.51 13.81
CA LEU A 474 -22.26 22.26 12.38
C LEU A 474 -20.78 22.15 11.98
N ARG A 475 -19.91 23.04 12.48
CA ARG A 475 -18.46 22.95 12.25
C ARG A 475 -17.89 21.65 12.79
N ASN A 476 -18.20 21.31 14.04
CA ASN A 476 -17.72 20.06 14.63
C ASN A 476 -18.12 18.83 13.80
N ILE A 477 -19.36 18.75 13.30
CA ILE A 477 -19.80 17.60 12.50
C ILE A 477 -19.09 17.54 11.15
N ILE A 478 -18.85 18.69 10.52
CA ILE A 478 -18.15 18.78 9.25
C ILE A 478 -16.68 18.41 9.46
N ASP A 479 -16.04 18.93 10.50
CA ASP A 479 -14.69 18.56 10.94
C ASP A 479 -14.57 17.06 11.17
N THR A 480 -15.51 16.45 11.89
CA THR A 480 -15.56 14.99 12.11
C THR A 480 -15.56 14.22 10.79
N VAL A 481 -16.40 14.60 9.84
CA VAL A 481 -16.54 13.84 8.59
C VAL A 481 -15.35 14.08 7.69
N VAL A 482 -14.91 15.34 7.50
CA VAL A 482 -13.76 15.71 6.66
C VAL A 482 -12.46 15.11 7.20
N SER A 483 -12.29 15.01 8.53
CA SER A 483 -11.11 14.40 9.14
C SER A 483 -11.07 12.88 9.09
N THR A 484 -12.23 12.22 8.87
CA THR A 484 -12.34 10.75 8.86
C THR A 484 -12.41 10.16 7.45
N THR A 485 -12.52 10.99 6.40
CA THR A 485 -12.61 10.53 5.01
C THR A 485 -11.33 10.79 4.21
N ASP A 486 -11.07 9.91 3.23
CA ASP A 486 -9.91 10.00 2.35
C ASP A 486 -10.04 11.20 1.39
N SER A 487 -8.93 11.88 1.09
CA SER A 487 -8.95 13.19 0.41
C SER A 487 -9.34 13.14 -1.08
N ASN A 488 -9.52 11.94 -1.65
CA ASN A 488 -9.89 11.73 -3.06
C ASN A 488 -11.40 11.44 -3.28
N ILE A 489 -12.22 11.58 -2.24
CA ILE A 489 -13.66 11.31 -2.34
C ILE A 489 -14.36 12.49 -3.03
N PRO A 490 -15.25 12.25 -4.02
CA PRO A 490 -16.02 13.30 -4.68
C PRO A 490 -16.80 14.18 -3.70
N GLU A 491 -16.86 15.49 -3.97
CA GLU A 491 -17.49 16.48 -3.08
C GLU A 491 -18.97 16.17 -2.77
N ASP A 492 -19.68 15.53 -3.71
CA ASP A 492 -21.07 15.08 -3.56
C ASP A 492 -21.22 13.92 -2.56
N GLU A 493 -20.25 13.01 -2.53
CA GLU A 493 -20.23 11.87 -1.61
C GLU A 493 -19.86 12.32 -0.18
N LEU A 494 -18.95 13.30 -0.05
CA LEU A 494 -18.68 13.97 1.22
C LEU A 494 -19.92 14.70 1.75
N LYS A 495 -20.64 15.46 0.90
CA LYS A 495 -21.90 16.12 1.27
C LYS A 495 -22.93 15.12 1.77
N MET A 496 -23.05 13.96 1.12
CA MET A 496 -23.98 12.91 1.54
C MET A 496 -23.62 12.33 2.91
N LEU A 497 -22.33 12.06 3.17
CA LEU A 497 -21.85 11.58 4.47
C LEU A 497 -22.09 12.59 5.59
N VAL A 498 -21.81 13.87 5.34
CA VAL A 498 -22.09 14.94 6.30
C VAL A 498 -23.59 15.04 6.57
N MET A 499 -24.45 15.02 5.55
CA MET A 499 -25.90 15.04 5.74
C MET A 499 -26.39 13.84 6.55
N GLN A 500 -25.90 12.62 6.26
CA GLN A 500 -26.26 11.42 7.03
C GLN A 500 -25.89 11.56 8.51
N ARG A 501 -24.72 12.14 8.82
CA ARG A 501 -24.27 12.40 10.19
C ARG A 501 -25.16 13.41 10.90
N ILE A 502 -25.48 14.52 10.24
CA ILE A 502 -26.41 15.54 10.77
C ILE A 502 -27.81 14.95 11.01
N PHE A 503 -28.32 14.11 10.10
CA PHE A 503 -29.60 13.43 10.28
C PHE A 503 -29.59 12.47 11.48
N ALA A 504 -28.49 11.77 11.72
CA ALA A 504 -28.33 10.87 12.87
C ALA A 504 -28.34 11.65 14.19
N GLU A 505 -27.65 12.78 14.27
CA GLU A 505 -27.69 13.65 15.44
C GLU A 505 -29.04 14.33 15.65
N THR A 506 -29.72 14.70 14.56
CA THR A 506 -31.09 15.25 14.65
C THR A 506 -32.04 14.21 15.25
N LYS A 507 -31.93 12.94 14.85
CA LYS A 507 -32.70 11.83 15.45
C LYS A 507 -32.35 11.62 16.93
N ASN A 508 -31.08 11.71 17.30
CA ASN A 508 -30.64 11.60 18.69
C ASN A 508 -31.15 12.77 19.56
N GLN A 509 -31.10 14.01 19.07
CA GLN A 509 -31.66 15.17 19.77
C GLN A 509 -33.19 15.08 19.89
N GLN A 510 -33.89 14.55 18.87
CA GLN A 510 -35.34 14.31 18.96
C GLN A 510 -35.69 13.18 19.95
N GLN A 511 -34.87 12.12 20.04
CA GLN A 511 -35.04 11.07 21.05
C GLN A 511 -34.73 11.57 22.47
N GLN A 512 -33.71 12.43 22.64
CA GLN A 512 -33.43 13.08 23.92
C GLN A 512 -34.52 14.08 24.30
N LYS A 513 -35.05 14.88 23.35
CA LYS A 513 -36.23 15.72 23.59
C LYS A 513 -37.47 14.90 23.90
N LYS A 514 -37.68 13.71 23.32
CA LYS A 514 -38.74 12.78 23.75
C LYS A 514 -38.50 12.21 25.16
N LYS A 515 -37.25 12.01 25.58
CA LYS A 515 -36.90 11.62 26.96
C LYS A 515 -37.04 12.78 27.96
N GLN A 516 -36.81 14.03 27.54
CA GLN A 516 -36.94 15.23 28.38
C GLN A 516 -38.36 15.83 28.39
N GLN A 517 -39.14 15.63 27.31
CA GLN A 517 -40.59 15.87 27.24
C GLN A 517 -41.41 14.67 27.71
N ALA A 518 -40.78 13.67 28.36
CA ALA A 518 -41.48 12.86 29.33
C ALA A 518 -41.78 13.76 30.54
N ILE A 519 -42.79 14.62 30.39
CA ILE A 519 -43.45 15.29 31.51
C ILE A 519 -43.75 14.17 32.51
N PRO A 520 -43.34 14.27 33.79
CA PRO A 520 -43.76 13.31 34.79
C PRO A 520 -45.27 13.42 34.84
N ASN A 521 -45.96 12.43 34.25
CA ASN A 521 -47.40 12.37 34.31
C ASN A 521 -47.71 12.28 35.80
N LYS A 522 -48.17 13.39 36.39
CA LYS A 522 -48.62 13.50 37.77
C LYS A 522 -49.97 12.79 37.92
N THR A 523 -50.14 11.66 37.25
CA THR A 523 -51.18 10.67 37.53
C THR A 523 -50.62 9.79 38.62
N PHE A 524 -51.08 10.00 39.86
CA PHE A 524 -51.00 8.98 40.89
C PHE A 524 -51.58 7.70 40.30
N SER A 525 -50.72 6.74 39.95
CA SER A 525 -51.17 5.43 39.49
C SER A 525 -52.06 4.85 40.59
N LEU A 526 -53.29 4.44 40.24
CA LEU A 526 -54.24 3.81 41.16
C LEU A 526 -53.59 2.63 41.91
N LEU A 527 -52.64 1.94 41.27
CA LEU A 527 -51.84 0.86 41.87
C LEU A 527 -51.00 1.35 43.08
N LYS A 528 -50.41 2.54 43.02
CA LYS A 528 -49.64 3.07 44.16
C LYS A 528 -50.54 3.41 45.35
N ILE A 529 -51.75 3.89 45.09
CA ILE A 529 -52.73 4.19 46.14
C ILE A 529 -53.29 2.88 46.73
N TYR A 530 -53.48 1.85 45.90
CA TYR A 530 -53.85 0.50 46.33
C TYR A 530 -52.78 -0.13 47.23
N ASP A 531 -51.51 -0.07 46.84
CA ASP A 531 -50.39 -0.59 47.63
C ASP A 531 -50.24 0.18 48.97
N GLU A 532 -50.53 1.48 48.96
CA GLU A 532 -50.56 2.32 50.17
C GLU A 532 -51.69 1.91 51.12
N ALA A 533 -52.87 1.58 50.59
CA ALA A 533 -54.01 1.10 51.38
C ALA A 533 -53.73 -0.26 52.02
N ILE A 534 -53.15 -1.20 51.27
CA ILE A 534 -52.75 -2.52 51.80
C ILE A 534 -51.71 -2.37 52.91
N ARG A 535 -50.70 -1.51 52.72
CA ARG A 535 -49.68 -1.23 53.75
C ARG A 535 -50.26 -0.66 55.05
N LYS A 536 -51.31 0.15 54.94
CA LYS A 536 -52.00 0.77 56.10
C LYS A 536 -53.11 -0.11 56.70
N LYS A 537 -53.37 -1.30 56.14
CA LYS A 537 -54.50 -2.19 56.50
C LYS A 537 -55.87 -1.49 56.46
N GLU A 538 -56.02 -0.49 55.59
CA GLU A 538 -57.29 0.18 55.33
C GLU A 538 -57.89 -0.35 54.01
N HIS A 539 -59.22 -0.42 53.91
CA HIS A 539 -59.85 -0.86 52.67
C HIS A 539 -59.57 0.16 51.54
N PRO A 540 -59.11 -0.27 50.35
CA PRO A 540 -58.70 0.65 49.27
C PRO A 540 -59.75 1.70 48.90
N TYR A 541 -61.04 1.34 49.01
CA TYR A 541 -62.17 2.23 48.79
C TYR A 541 -62.14 3.51 49.65
N GLU A 542 -61.80 3.40 50.93
CA GLU A 542 -61.75 4.54 51.86
C GLU A 542 -60.62 5.51 51.50
N LEU A 543 -59.47 4.97 51.07
CA LEU A 543 -58.33 5.77 50.65
C LEU A 543 -58.59 6.46 49.32
N PHE A 544 -59.30 5.81 48.40
CA PHE A 544 -59.76 6.42 47.14
C PHE A 544 -60.79 7.52 47.37
N LYS A 545 -61.72 7.35 48.32
CA LYS A 545 -62.69 8.36 48.73
C LYS A 545 -62.01 9.59 49.35
N LYS A 546 -61.07 9.39 50.28
CA LYS A 546 -60.26 10.49 50.88
C LYS A 546 -59.46 11.29 49.85
N LYS A 547 -58.94 10.62 48.81
CA LYS A 547 -58.20 11.29 47.72
C LYS A 547 -59.10 11.87 46.63
N GLY A 548 -60.43 11.84 46.81
CA GLY A 548 -61.40 12.45 45.89
C GLY A 548 -61.58 11.72 44.56
N LEU A 549 -61.11 10.47 44.46
CA LEU A 549 -61.20 9.66 43.24
C LEU A 549 -62.55 8.94 43.12
N ILE A 550 -63.29 8.82 44.22
CA ILE A 550 -64.65 8.27 44.27
C ILE A 550 -65.57 9.38 44.78
N LYS A 551 -66.48 9.83 43.92
CA LYS A 551 -67.51 10.82 44.28
C LYS A 551 -68.58 10.19 45.17
N ASN A 552 -69.23 11.01 45.99
CA ASN A 552 -70.32 10.56 46.87
C ASN A 552 -71.60 10.35 46.03
N PRO A 553 -72.16 9.12 45.96
CA PRO A 553 -73.33 8.83 45.14
C PRO A 553 -74.55 9.71 45.46
N PHE A 554 -74.71 10.13 46.72
CA PHE A 554 -75.84 10.97 47.15
C PHE A 554 -75.71 12.45 46.72
N GLU A 555 -74.49 12.97 46.56
CA GLU A 555 -74.24 14.33 46.06
C GLU A 555 -74.36 14.40 44.53
N GLU A 556 -74.16 13.29 43.84
CA GLU A 556 -74.32 13.18 42.40
C GLU A 556 -75.81 13.05 42.02
N PHE A 557 -76.61 12.32 42.83
CA PHE A 557 -78.06 12.19 42.64
C PHE A 557 -78.89 13.43 42.98
N THR A 558 -78.37 14.35 43.80
CA THR A 558 -79.05 15.63 44.12
C THR A 558 -78.72 16.77 43.14
N LYS A 559 -77.84 16.51 42.16
CA LYS A 559 -77.52 17.41 41.05
C LYS A 559 -78.08 16.89 39.71
N VAL A 560 -79.33 16.46 39.74
CA VAL A 560 -80.11 16.10 38.54
C VAL A 560 -81.10 17.24 38.27
N GLU A 561 -80.93 17.93 37.13
CA GLU A 561 -82.07 18.46 36.37
C GLU A 561 -82.70 17.30 35.58
#